data_AF-A0A1I0AR07-F1
#
_entry.id   AF-A0A1I0AR07-F1
#
_cell.length_a   1.000
_cell.length_b   1.000
_cell.length_c   1.000
_cell.angle_alpha   90.00
_cell.angle_beta   90.00
_cell.angle_gamma   90.00
#
_symmetry.space_group_name_H-M   'P 1'
#
loop_
_entity.id
_entity.type
_entity.pdbx_description
1 polymer ?
#
loop_
_entity_poly.entity_id
_entity_poly.type
_entity_poly.pdbx_seq_one_letter_code
_entity_poly.pdbx_strand_id
1 'polypeptide(L)'
;MNKVRKVVVLTLASLGGFAALVSNANAMDRHMETALIDTCKAAKSNSTIRLKNTLEDYRLKESTVALKVMCNGTDIADFASLHGADRTAAKLNDAVKGTVEIIDVAKVTKINVTFEE
;
A
#
# COMPACT_ATOMS: atom_id res chain seq x y z
N MET A 1 -13.70 -61.85 -33.03
CA MET A 1 -14.64 -61.00 -32.25
C MET A 1 -14.56 -61.41 -30.79
N ASN A 2 -13.69 -60.78 -29.99
CA ASN A 2 -13.50 -61.16 -28.59
C ASN A 2 -13.72 -59.96 -27.65
N LYS A 3 -14.89 -60.00 -27.01
CA LYS A 3 -15.26 -59.57 -25.64
C LYS A 3 -14.54 -58.35 -25.05
N VAL A 4 -15.28 -57.24 -25.01
CA VAL A 4 -15.06 -56.10 -24.11
C VAL A 4 -14.98 -56.54 -22.65
N ARG A 5 -13.96 -56.07 -21.92
CA ARG A 5 -13.97 -55.94 -20.46
C ARG A 5 -13.64 -54.50 -20.10
N LYS A 6 -14.59 -53.84 -19.45
CA LYS A 6 -14.46 -52.49 -18.87
C LYS A 6 -13.41 -52.55 -17.75
N VAL A 7 -12.40 -51.69 -17.79
CA VAL A 7 -11.43 -51.54 -16.70
C VAL A 7 -11.22 -50.06 -16.37
N VAL A 8 -11.84 -49.69 -15.24
CA VAL A 8 -11.37 -48.83 -14.14
C VAL A 8 -10.69 -47.50 -14.49
N VAL A 9 -11.39 -46.41 -14.16
CA VAL A 9 -10.87 -45.05 -13.96
C VAL A 9 -9.87 -45.07 -12.80
N LEU A 10 -8.62 -44.69 -13.05
CA LEU A 10 -7.60 -44.43 -12.02
C LEU A 10 -7.22 -42.94 -12.08
N THR A 11 -7.74 -42.19 -11.10
CA THR A 11 -7.32 -40.83 -10.75
C THR A 11 -5.88 -40.85 -10.25
N LEU A 12 -4.98 -40.09 -10.87
CA LEU A 12 -3.65 -39.82 -10.32
C LEU A 12 -3.50 -38.33 -10.02
N ALA A 13 -3.21 -38.09 -8.75
CA ALA A 13 -3.22 -36.83 -8.04
C ALA A 13 -2.29 -35.76 -8.66
N SER A 14 -2.84 -34.55 -8.75
CA SER A 14 -2.08 -33.32 -8.99
C SER A 14 -1.18 -33.01 -7.79
N LEU A 15 0.14 -33.25 -7.93
CA LEU A 15 1.15 -32.71 -7.02
C LEU A 15 1.50 -31.28 -7.47
N GLY A 16 0.60 -30.35 -7.16
CA GLY A 16 0.90 -28.91 -7.22
C GLY A 16 1.68 -28.53 -5.97
N GLY A 17 3.01 -28.50 -6.06
CA GLY A 17 3.87 -27.98 -5.00
C GLY A 17 3.63 -26.47 -4.83
N PHE A 18 2.91 -26.09 -3.77
CA PHE A 18 2.87 -24.71 -3.32
C PHE A 18 4.23 -24.38 -2.69
N ALA A 19 5.09 -23.70 -3.46
CA ALA A 19 6.24 -23.02 -2.87
C ALA A 19 5.71 -21.93 -1.94
N ALA A 20 5.88 -22.14 -0.63
CA ALA A 20 5.59 -21.10 0.35
C ALA A 20 6.54 -19.93 0.08
N LEU A 21 6.00 -18.83 -0.45
CA LEU A 21 6.70 -17.55 -0.48
C LEU A 21 6.86 -17.10 0.96
N VAL A 22 8.06 -17.24 1.51
CA VAL A 22 8.44 -16.62 2.78
C VAL A 22 8.52 -15.12 2.54
N SER A 23 7.43 -14.41 2.83
CA SER A 23 7.43 -12.96 2.90
C SER A 23 8.22 -12.55 4.15
N ASN A 24 9.43 -12.02 3.96
CA ASN A 24 10.19 -11.37 5.03
C ASN A 24 9.49 -10.06 5.42
N ALA A 25 8.46 -10.16 6.25
CA ALA A 25 7.90 -9.00 6.93
C ALA A 25 8.93 -8.53 7.95
N ASN A 26 9.78 -7.57 7.57
CA ASN A 26 10.49 -6.77 8.56
C ASN A 26 9.42 -6.15 9.46
N ALA A 27 9.32 -6.61 10.71
CA ALA A 27 8.38 -6.05 11.66
C ALA A 27 8.66 -4.54 11.76
N MET A 28 7.72 -3.73 11.31
CA MET A 28 7.81 -2.27 11.42
C MET A 28 7.87 -1.91 12.90
N ASP A 29 8.74 -0.97 13.26
CA ASP A 29 8.78 -0.45 14.62
C ASP A 29 7.44 0.20 14.99
N ARG A 30 6.96 0.00 16.23
CA ARG A 30 5.65 0.49 16.68
C ARG A 30 5.51 2.00 16.51
N HIS A 31 6.59 2.77 16.69
CA HIS A 31 6.56 4.22 16.47
C HIS A 31 6.30 4.56 14.99
N MET A 32 6.92 3.81 14.07
CA MET A 32 6.70 3.99 12.63
C MET A 32 5.28 3.62 12.21
N GLU A 33 4.72 2.56 12.79
CA GLU A 33 3.32 2.17 12.55
C GLU A 33 2.36 3.29 12.97
N THR A 34 2.50 3.81 14.20
CA THR A 34 1.68 4.93 14.69
C THR A 34 1.85 6.18 13.83
N ALA A 35 3.09 6.53 13.47
CA ALA A 35 3.38 7.69 12.63
C ALA A 35 2.64 7.63 11.28
N LEU A 36 2.65 6.46 10.64
CA LEU A 36 2.00 6.26 9.35
C LEU A 36 0.47 6.23 9.46
N ILE A 37 -0.09 5.61 10.51
CA ILE A 37 -1.53 5.64 10.77
C ILE A 37 -2.01 7.08 10.99
N ASP A 38 -1.32 7.85 11.82
CA ASP A 38 -1.67 9.24 12.09
C ASP A 38 -1.55 10.10 10.84
N THR A 39 -0.55 9.82 10.00
CA THR A 39 -0.38 10.47 8.70
C THR A 39 -1.56 10.18 7.77
N CYS A 40 -2.03 8.93 7.67
CA CYS A 40 -3.23 8.58 6.91
C CYS A 40 -4.49 9.23 7.47
N LYS A 41 -4.65 9.29 8.80
CA LYS A 41 -5.76 9.99 9.46
C LYS A 41 -5.71 11.51 9.23
N ALA A 42 -4.52 12.09 9.13
CA ALA A 42 -4.33 13.50 8.80
C ALA A 42 -4.62 13.77 7.31
N ALA A 43 -4.25 12.85 6.42
CA ALA A 43 -4.53 12.93 4.99
C ALA A 43 -6.04 13.06 4.71
N LYS A 44 -6.87 12.22 5.35
CA LYS A 44 -8.34 12.26 5.19
C LYS A 44 -9.05 13.45 5.85
N SER A 45 -8.32 14.37 6.50
CA SER A 45 -8.93 15.44 7.32
C SER A 45 -9.31 16.71 6.60
N ASN A 46 -8.93 16.82 5.32
CA ASN A 46 -9.03 18.05 4.51
C ASN A 46 -8.27 19.28 5.09
N SER A 47 -7.41 19.07 6.10
CA SER A 47 -6.62 20.13 6.74
C SER A 47 -5.14 19.97 6.40
N THR A 48 -4.64 20.83 5.51
CA THR A 48 -3.22 20.85 5.13
C THR A 48 -2.30 21.20 6.29
N ILE A 49 -2.79 21.99 7.26
CA ILE A 49 -2.06 22.32 8.48
C ILE A 49 -1.94 21.08 9.37
N ARG A 50 -3.03 20.32 9.54
CA ARG A 50 -2.99 19.08 10.33
C ARG A 50 -2.02 18.07 9.69
N LEU A 51 -2.11 17.87 8.38
CA LEU A 51 -1.15 17.03 7.67
C LEU A 51 0.29 17.49 7.91
N LYS A 52 0.57 18.79 7.69
CA LYS A 52 1.91 19.35 7.88
C LYS A 52 2.44 19.11 9.30
N ASN A 53 1.65 19.43 10.33
CA ASN A 53 2.06 19.28 11.72
C ASN A 53 2.34 17.80 12.05
N THR A 54 1.46 16.89 11.65
CA THR A 54 1.68 15.44 11.84
C THR A 54 2.97 14.96 11.18
N LEU A 55 3.27 15.42 9.96
CA LEU A 55 4.50 15.09 9.27
C LEU A 55 5.73 15.67 10.00
N GLU A 56 5.66 16.90 10.51
CA GLU A 56 6.75 17.54 11.26
C GLU A 56 6.99 16.83 12.61
N ASP A 57 5.94 16.47 13.34
CA ASP A 57 6.00 15.76 14.62
C ASP A 57 6.75 14.42 14.48
N TYR A 58 6.48 13.70 13.38
CA TYR A 58 7.14 12.43 13.07
C TYR A 58 8.39 12.58 12.19
N ARG A 59 8.80 13.81 11.86
CA ARG A 59 9.95 14.14 11.01
C ARG A 59 9.91 13.45 9.63
N LEU A 60 8.71 13.29 9.09
CA LEU A 60 8.44 12.70 7.78
C LEU A 60 8.50 13.78 6.71
N LYS A 61 9.20 13.49 5.60
CA LYS A 61 9.19 14.38 4.43
C LYS A 61 7.90 14.18 3.65
N GLU A 62 7.19 15.28 3.39
CA GLU A 62 5.91 15.28 2.67
C GLU A 62 6.02 14.60 1.29
N SER A 63 7.06 14.90 0.53
CA SER A 63 7.30 14.26 -0.78
C SER A 63 7.55 12.75 -0.67
N THR A 64 8.28 12.31 0.36
CA THR A 64 8.49 10.88 0.62
C THR A 64 7.18 10.19 0.95
N VAL A 65 6.34 10.81 1.79
CA VAL A 65 5.03 10.25 2.16
C VAL A 65 4.13 10.17 0.95
N ALA A 66 4.02 11.23 0.15
CA ALA A 66 3.23 11.26 -1.07
C ALA A 66 3.64 10.18 -2.08
N LEU A 67 4.93 9.83 -2.17
CA LEU A 67 5.41 8.79 -3.09
C LEU A 67 5.28 7.37 -2.53
N LYS A 68 5.49 7.21 -1.22
CA LYS A 68 5.76 5.88 -0.63
C LYS A 68 4.65 5.36 0.26
N VAL A 69 3.64 6.15 0.64
CA VAL A 69 2.62 5.71 1.59
C VAL A 69 1.30 5.42 0.88
N MET A 70 0.72 4.28 1.23
CA MET A 70 -0.64 3.90 0.89
C MET A 70 -1.45 3.73 2.18
N CYS A 71 -2.68 4.21 2.17
CA CYS A 71 -3.63 4.11 3.26
C CYS A 71 -4.75 3.18 2.81
N ASN A 72 -4.97 2.09 3.56
CA ASN A 72 -6.00 1.08 3.29
C ASN A 72 -5.98 0.57 1.84
N GLY A 73 -4.78 0.33 1.29
CA GLY A 73 -4.59 -0.18 -0.07
C GLY A 73 -4.68 0.87 -1.18
N THR A 74 -4.83 2.15 -0.84
CA THR A 74 -4.95 3.26 -1.80
C THR A 74 -3.78 4.23 -1.63
N ASP A 75 -3.29 4.82 -2.73
CA ASP A 75 -2.31 5.91 -2.65
C ASP A 75 -2.79 7.01 -1.69
N ILE A 76 -1.89 7.61 -0.89
CA ILE A 76 -2.31 8.56 0.15
C ILE A 76 -3.02 9.81 -0.42
N ALA A 77 -2.67 10.28 -1.61
CA ALA A 77 -3.35 11.40 -2.24
C ALA A 77 -4.75 11.00 -2.74
N ASP A 78 -4.85 9.83 -3.39
CA ASP A 78 -6.12 9.26 -3.85
C ASP A 78 -7.04 8.95 -2.66
N PHE A 79 -6.50 8.38 -1.59
CA PHE A 79 -7.21 8.13 -0.33
C PHE A 79 -7.79 9.43 0.23
N ALA A 80 -6.99 10.50 0.29
CA ALA A 80 -7.49 11.80 0.72
C ALA A 80 -8.67 12.27 -0.17
N SER A 81 -8.55 12.20 -1.50
CA SER A 81 -9.64 12.56 -2.41
C SER A 81 -10.89 11.68 -2.26
N LEU A 82 -10.74 10.36 -2.08
CA LEU A 82 -11.87 9.44 -1.84
C LEU A 82 -12.66 9.79 -0.58
N HIS A 83 -12.01 10.38 0.42
CA HIS A 83 -12.64 10.85 1.66
C HIS A 83 -13.03 12.34 1.63
N GLY A 84 -13.05 12.99 0.45
CA GLY A 84 -13.42 14.40 0.31
C GLY A 84 -12.40 15.40 0.86
N ALA A 85 -11.15 14.96 1.03
CA ALA A 85 -10.04 15.76 1.53
C ALA A 85 -9.18 16.34 0.40
N ASP A 86 -9.83 17.02 -0.56
CA ASP A 86 -9.21 17.53 -1.78
C ASP A 86 -8.04 18.50 -1.54
N ARG A 87 -8.11 19.29 -0.47
CA ARG A 87 -7.01 20.22 -0.13
C ARG A 87 -5.76 19.45 0.26
N THR A 88 -5.93 18.36 0.99
CA THR A 88 -4.82 17.48 1.39
C THR A 88 -4.29 16.69 0.20
N ALA A 89 -5.18 16.18 -0.66
CA ALA A 89 -4.80 15.49 -1.90
C ALA A 89 -3.98 16.41 -2.83
N ALA A 90 -4.45 17.65 -3.05
CA ALA A 90 -3.72 18.65 -3.83
C ALA A 90 -2.32 18.94 -3.24
N LYS A 91 -2.25 19.09 -1.91
CA LYS A 91 -0.99 19.32 -1.19
C LYS A 91 0.01 18.18 -1.37
N LEU A 92 -0.44 16.93 -1.23
CA LEU A 92 0.38 15.72 -1.46
C LEU A 92 0.86 15.63 -2.91
N ASN A 93 -0.01 15.90 -3.88
CA ASN A 93 0.34 15.92 -5.30
C ASN A 93 1.35 17.05 -5.61
N ASP A 94 1.21 18.23 -5.00
CA ASP A 94 2.15 19.32 -5.18
C ASP A 94 3.54 19.00 -4.63
N ALA A 95 3.63 18.21 -3.55
CA ALA A 95 4.89 17.83 -2.93
C ALA A 95 5.79 16.97 -3.82
N VAL A 96 5.23 16.31 -4.85
CA VAL A 96 5.97 15.45 -5.78
C VAL A 96 6.23 16.11 -7.13
N LYS A 97 5.56 17.24 -7.43
CA LYS A 97 5.76 17.96 -8.70
C LYS A 97 7.21 18.38 -8.86
N GLY A 98 7.79 18.03 -10.01
CA GLY A 98 9.18 18.38 -10.38
C GLY A 98 10.27 17.69 -9.54
N THR A 99 9.91 16.80 -8.63
CA THR A 99 10.87 16.12 -7.72
C THR A 99 11.18 14.68 -8.16
N VAL A 100 10.44 14.13 -9.13
CA VAL A 100 10.57 12.73 -9.58
C VAL A 100 10.70 12.61 -11.08
N GLU A 101 11.61 11.75 -11.54
CA GLU A 101 11.63 11.26 -12.92
C GLU A 101 10.69 10.04 -13.08
N ILE A 102 10.28 9.74 -14.31
CA ILE A 102 9.39 8.60 -14.61
C ILE A 102 9.99 7.27 -14.11
N ILE A 103 11.32 7.13 -14.20
CA ILE A 103 12.03 5.94 -13.69
C ILE A 103 11.98 5.82 -12.17
N ASP A 104 11.89 6.93 -11.44
CA ASP A 104 11.82 6.93 -9.99
C ASP A 104 10.46 6.38 -9.54
N VAL A 105 9.38 6.81 -10.19
CA VAL A 105 8.01 6.36 -9.88
C VAL A 105 7.87 4.85 -10.08
N ALA A 106 8.45 4.30 -11.15
CA ALA A 106 8.37 2.87 -11.47
C ALA A 106 9.15 1.97 -10.49
N LYS A 107 10.13 2.52 -9.78
CA LYS A 107 10.98 1.76 -8.84
C LYS A 107 10.56 1.96 -7.36
N VAL A 108 9.57 2.82 -7.10
CA VAL A 108 9.14 3.10 -5.72
C VAL A 108 8.38 1.91 -5.13
N THR A 109 8.98 1.28 -4.11
CA THR A 109 8.25 0.39 -3.20
C THR A 109 7.39 1.24 -2.26
N LYS A 110 6.06 1.05 -2.31
CA LYS A 110 5.12 1.69 -1.39
C LYS A 110 4.88 0.83 -0.15
N ILE A 111 4.71 1.50 0.98
CA ILE A 111 4.32 0.94 2.27
C ILE A 111 2.80 1.09 2.39
N ASN A 112 2.10 -0.03 2.56
CA ASN A 112 0.67 -0.03 2.81
C ASN A 112 0.37 -0.06 4.31
N VAL A 113 -0.44 0.89 4.77
CA VAL A 113 -0.85 1.08 6.16
C VAL A 113 -2.33 0.72 6.24
N THR A 114 -2.67 -0.30 7.01
CA THR A 114 -4.07 -0.74 7.20
C THR A 114 -4.51 -0.38 8.61
N PHE A 115 -5.64 0.33 8.73
CA PHE A 115 -6.20 0.77 10.01
C PHE A 115 -7.73 0.91 9.94
N GLU A 116 -8.37 0.84 11.11
CA GLU A 116 -9.82 1.10 11.25
C GLU A 116 -10.10 2.61 11.18
N GLU A 117 -11.09 2.98 10.36
CA GLU A 117 -11.33 4.36 9.95
C GLU A 117 -12.05 5.22 10.98
#